data_AF-A0A4Q3W2K1-F1
#
_entry.id   AF-A0A4Q3W2K1-F1
#
_cell.length_a   1.000
_cell.length_b   1.000
_cell.length_c   1.000
_cell.angle_alpha   90.00
_cell.angle_beta   90.00
_cell.angle_gamma   90.00
#
_symmetry.space_group_name_H-M   'P 1'
#
loop_
_entity.id
_entity.type
_entity.pdbx_description
1 polymer ?
#
loop_
_entity_poly.entity_id
_entity_poly.type
_entity_poly.pdbx_seq_one_letter_code
_entity_poly.pdbx_strand_id
1 'polypeptide(L)' 'MRKSSLLLVAFLVLLTVSSKAQDSLKRPKVGLVLSGGGAKGFAHIGVLKELEKNGIKIDYIGGTSMGAIIGGGSEANQ' A
#
# COMPACT_ATOMS: atom_id res chain seq x y z
N MET A 1 -24.30 33.43 -32.66
CA MET A 1 -24.50 31.97 -32.50
C MET A 1 -23.21 31.15 -32.63
N ARG A 2 -22.33 31.40 -33.63
CA ARG A 2 -21.09 30.62 -33.84
C ARG A 2 -20.02 30.77 -32.74
N LYS A 3 -19.82 31.98 -32.21
CA LYS A 3 -18.76 32.28 -31.22
C LYS A 3 -19.06 31.73 -29.81
N SER A 4 -20.33 31.78 -29.37
CA SER A 4 -20.76 31.23 -28.08
C SER A 4 -20.66 29.71 -28.04
N SER A 5 -20.95 29.06 -29.17
CA SER A 5 -20.79 27.60 -29.32
C SER A 5 -19.32 27.17 -29.27
N LEU A 6 -18.40 27.97 -29.84
CA LEU A 6 -16.95 27.72 -29.75
C LEU A 6 -16.41 27.82 -28.31
N LEU A 7 -16.87 28.81 -27.55
CA LEU A 7 -16.49 28.99 -26.14
C LEU A 7 -16.99 27.83 -25.26
N LEU A 8 -18.20 27.34 -25.51
CA LEU A 8 -18.75 26.19 -24.80
C LEU A 8 -17.92 24.92 -25.07
N VAL A 9 -17.54 24.69 -26.33
CA VAL A 9 -16.70 23.54 -26.71
C VAL A 9 -15.31 23.66 -26.08
N ALA A 10 -14.68 24.85 -26.13
CA ALA A 10 -13.39 25.08 -25.50
C ALA A 10 -13.44 24.87 -23.97
N PHE A 11 -14.52 25.30 -23.33
CA PHE A 11 -14.74 25.09 -21.89
C PHE A 11 -14.94 23.61 -21.54
N LEU A 12 -15.70 22.88 -22.36
CA LEU A 12 -15.90 21.44 -22.19
C LEU A 12 -14.58 20.66 -22.36
N VAL A 13 -13.77 21.05 -23.35
CA VAL A 13 -12.44 20.46 -23.57
C VAL A 13 -11.53 20.75 -22.37
N LEU A 14 -11.52 21.98 -21.83
CA LEU A 14 -10.74 22.32 -20.64
C LEU A 14 -11.12 21.48 -19.42
N LEU A 15 -12.42 21.23 -19.20
CA LEU A 15 -12.90 20.38 -18.12
C LEU A 15 -12.40 18.94 -18.23
N THR A 16 -12.30 18.40 -19.44
CA THR A 16 -11.78 17.03 -19.65
C THR A 16 -10.28 16.88 -19.40
N VAL A 17 -9.50 17.96 -19.56
CA VAL A 17 -8.04 17.96 -19.34
C VAL A 17 -7.70 17.96 -17.85
N SER A 18 -8.46 18.68 -17.01
CA SER A 18 -8.22 18.74 -15.55
C SER A 18 -8.35 17.39 -14.84
N SER A 19 -9.11 16.44 -15.39
CA SER A 19 -9.37 15.14 -14.76
C SER A 19 -8.22 14.13 -14.91
N LYS A 20 -7.22 14.41 -15.77
CA LYS A 20 -6.14 13.46 -16.10
C LYS A 20 -4.82 13.66 -15.35
N ALA A 21 -4.75 14.60 -14.40
CA ALA A 21 -3.49 14.99 -13.74
C ALA A 21 -3.23 14.33 -12.36
N GLN A 22 -4.17 13.56 -11.81
CA GLN A 22 -3.95 12.84 -10.54
C GLN A 22 -3.37 11.45 -10.81
N ASP A 23 -2.09 11.39 -11.14
CA ASP A 23 -1.32 10.18 -10.88
C ASP A 23 -1.23 10.03 -9.36
N SER A 24 -2.07 9.14 -8.79
CA SER A 24 -1.98 8.79 -7.38
C SER A 24 -0.57 8.27 -7.12
N LEU A 25 0.26 9.00 -6.39
CA LEU A 25 1.53 8.48 -5.88
C LEU A 25 1.19 7.36 -4.90
N LYS A 26 1.07 6.14 -5.41
CA LYS A 26 0.85 4.96 -4.57
C LYS A 26 2.08 4.81 -3.69
N ARG A 27 1.86 4.61 -2.38
CA ARG A 27 2.95 4.32 -1.45
C ARG A 27 3.76 3.12 -1.96
N PRO A 28 5.08 3.07 -1.71
CA PRO A 28 5.87 1.89 -1.99
C PRO A 28 5.29 0.69 -1.23
N LYS A 29 5.26 -0.46 -1.92
CA LYS A 29 4.86 -1.72 -1.29
C LYS A 29 6.03 -2.26 -0.47
N VAL A 30 5.73 -2.74 0.73
CA VAL A 30 6.72 -3.24 1.69
C VAL A 30 6.51 -4.75 1.87
N GLY A 31 7.55 -5.53 1.61
CA GLY A 31 7.59 -6.95 1.91
C GLY A 31 8.41 -7.23 3.17
N LEU A 32 7.86 -7.99 4.11
CA LEU A 32 8.55 -8.45 5.32
C LEU A 32 8.85 -9.95 5.21
N VAL A 33 10.09 -10.35 5.51
CA VAL A 33 10.50 -11.77 5.49
C VAL A 33 10.93 -12.22 6.88
N LEU A 34 10.25 -13.23 7.42
CA LEU A 34 10.49 -13.79 8.75
C LEU A 34 11.25 -15.12 8.65
N SER A 35 12.50 -15.11 9.09
CA SER A 35 13.33 -16.33 9.14
C SER A 35 12.74 -17.38 10.08
N GLY A 36 13.11 -18.65 9.86
CA GLY A 36 12.91 -19.72 10.85
C GLY A 36 13.77 -19.55 12.10
N GLY A 37 13.47 -20.32 13.15
CA GLY A 37 14.20 -20.27 14.42
C GLY A 37 13.61 -21.08 15.58
N GLY A 38 12.67 -21.99 15.30
CA GLY A 38 11.97 -22.75 16.34
C GLY A 38 11.32 -21.84 17.38
N ALA A 39 11.43 -22.17 18.67
CA ALA A 39 10.85 -21.37 19.76
C ALA A 39 11.36 -19.91 19.79
N LYS A 40 12.58 -19.62 19.34
CA LYS A 40 13.08 -18.23 19.28
C LYS A 40 12.30 -17.37 18.26
N GLY A 41 11.60 -18.01 17.32
CA GLY A 41 10.75 -17.34 16.34
C GLY A 41 9.59 -16.55 16.95
N PHE A 42 9.22 -16.79 18.23
CA PHE A 42 8.24 -15.96 18.92
C PHE A 42 8.68 -14.49 19.06
N ALA A 43 9.98 -14.19 18.95
CA ALA A 43 10.48 -12.83 18.90
C ALA A 43 9.89 -12.01 17.73
N HIS A 44 9.50 -12.67 16.63
CA HIS A 44 8.86 -12.01 15.48
C HIS A 44 7.54 -11.33 15.85
N ILE A 45 6.81 -11.81 16.88
CA ILE A 45 5.59 -11.16 17.37
C ILE A 45 5.89 -9.76 17.89
N GLY A 46 6.99 -9.61 18.65
CA GLY A 46 7.42 -8.31 19.17
C GLY A 46 7.81 -7.34 18.06
N VAL A 47 8.50 -7.84 17.03
CA VAL A 47 8.85 -7.05 15.84
C VAL A 47 7.60 -6.55 15.13
N LEU A 48 6.63 -7.44 14.86
CA LEU A 48 5.37 -7.07 14.21
C LEU A 48 4.61 -5.99 15.00
N LYS A 49 4.54 -6.13 16.32
CA LYS A 49 3.87 -5.16 17.19
C LYS A 49 4.54 -3.79 17.17
N GLU A 50 5.87 -3.73 17.14
CA GLU A 50 6.58 -2.46 17.07
C GLU A 50 6.45 -1.83 15.68
N LEU A 51 6.49 -2.62 14.60
CA LEU A 51 6.24 -2.13 13.24
C LEU A 51 4.84 -1.50 13.11
N GLU A 52 3.82 -2.17 13.66
CA GLU A 52 2.45 -1.65 13.70
C GLU A 52 2.36 -0.34 14.50
N LYS A 53 2.96 -0.29 15.69
CA LYS A 53 2.99 0.91 16.54
C LYS A 53 3.63 2.11 15.85
N ASN A 54 4.60 1.87 14.96
CA ASN A 54 5.26 2.91 14.17
C ASN A 54 4.54 3.22 12.85
N GLY A 55 3.35 2.62 12.61
CA GLY A 55 2.56 2.85 11.39
C GLY A 55 3.19 2.26 10.13
N ILE A 56 4.10 1.30 10.25
CA ILE A 56 4.75 0.66 9.10
C ILE A 56 3.77 -0.36 8.51
N LYS A 57 3.25 -0.04 7.33
CA LYS A 57 2.28 -0.87 6.62
C LYS A 57 2.97 -1.92 5.76
N ILE A 58 2.74 -3.19 6.07
CA ILE A 58 3.33 -4.34 5.39
C ILE A 58 2.34 -4.88 4.36
N ASP A 59 2.73 -4.93 3.09
CA ASP A 59 1.87 -5.41 1.99
C ASP A 59 1.98 -6.93 1.81
N TYR A 60 3.14 -7.50 2.13
CA TYR A 60 3.43 -8.90 1.92
C TYR A 60 4.26 -9.44 3.09
N ILE A 61 3.90 -10.63 3.58
CA ILE A 61 4.69 -11.36 4.57
C ILE A 61 5.07 -12.71 3.99
N GLY A 62 6.37 -13.01 4.02
CA GLY A 62 6.91 -14.34 3.73
C GLY A 62 7.63 -14.89 4.96
N GLY A 63 7.74 -16.20 5.09
CA GLY A 63 8.52 -16.78 6.17
C GLY A 63 8.83 -18.25 6.03
N THR A 64 9.66 -18.78 6.93
CA THR A 64 10.03 -20.21 6.97
C THR A 64 9.82 -20.78 8.37
N SER A 65 9.25 -21.99 8.49
CA SER A 65 9.01 -22.66 9.77
C SER A 65 8.24 -21.74 10.74
N MET A 66 8.77 -21.46 11.94
CA MET A 66 8.12 -20.57 12.90
C MET A 66 7.84 -19.16 12.33
N GLY A 67 8.73 -18.64 11.48
CA GLY A 67 8.48 -17.36 10.80
C GLY A 67 7.30 -17.42 9.83
N ALA A 68 7.06 -18.56 9.17
CA ALA A 68 5.88 -18.77 8.34
C ALA A 68 4.60 -18.88 9.17
N ILE A 69 4.66 -19.56 10.32
CA ILE A 69 3.52 -19.71 11.22
C ILE A 69 3.11 -18.35 11.80
N ILE A 70 4.07 -17.61 12.36
CA ILE A 70 3.81 -16.27 12.91
C ILE A 70 3.39 -15.31 11.79
N GLY A 71 4.09 -15.30 10.65
CA GLY A 71 3.79 -14.42 9.53
C GLY A 71 2.46 -14.70 8.82
N GLY A 72 2.05 -15.97 8.75
CA GLY A 72 0.75 -16.36 8.20
C GLY A 72 -0.40 -16.19 9.18
N GLY A 73 -0.13 -16.30 10.49
CA GLY A 73 -1.09 -16.01 11.55
C GLY A 73 -1.19 -14.51 11.88
N SER A 74 -0.21 -13.70 11.48
CA SER A 74 -0.27 -12.25 11.61
C SER A 74 -1.07 -11.65 10.48
N GLU A 75 -2.08 -10.88 10.83
CA GLU A 75 -2.83 -10.07 9.89
C GLU A 75 -1.87 -9.03 9.30
N ALA A 76 -1.48 -9.19 8.03
CA ALA A 76 -0.73 -8.16 7.32
C ALA A 76 -1.62 -6.91 7.29
N ASN A 77 -1.29 -5.94 8.15
CA ASN A 77 -2.16 -4.83 8.51
C ASN A 77 -2.64 -4.08 7.26
N GLN A 78 -3.97 -4.06 7.08
CA GLN A 78 -4.67 -3.61 5.87
C GLN A 78 -4.33 -2.22 5.39
#